data_AF-A0A7W7A0B2-F1
#
_entry.id   AF-A0A7W7A0B2-F1
#
_cell.length_a   1.000
_cell.length_b   1.000
_cell.length_c   1.000
_cell.angle_alpha   90.00
_cell.angle_beta   90.00
_cell.angle_gamma   90.00
#
_symmetry.space_group_name_H-M   'P 1'
#
loop_
_entity.id
_entity.type
_entity.pdbx_description
1 polymer ?
#
loop_
_entity_poly.entity_id
_entity_poly.type
_entity_poly.pdbx_seq_one_letter_code
_entity_poly.pdbx_strand_id
1 'polypeptide(L)'
;MIADDFACAHRSFRRGHKVVLLVNPGDEDAHLSRLRCEGFDTESAQVSGQLELRRNIDAYLRERRFDQNWMVTEFEGLAGGNAPGGFLFSRIVCQMDWAGDVRPKVTDLIAFDARIIDRLDQYDHTGLLNARIEPEVRR
;
A
#
# COMPACT_ATOMS: atom_id res chain seq x y z
N MET A 1 -11.20 -10.66 4.38
CA MET A 1 -10.14 -11.33 3.66
C MET A 1 -8.95 -10.40 3.51
N ILE A 2 -8.15 -10.34 4.57
CA ILE A 2 -6.78 -9.82 4.58
C ILE A 2 -5.81 -10.77 3.83
N ALA A 3 -6.24 -11.97 3.46
CA ALA A 3 -5.39 -13.05 2.94
C ALA A 3 -4.89 -12.85 1.49
N ASP A 4 -5.65 -12.18 0.62
CA ASP A 4 -5.28 -12.02 -0.80
C ASP A 4 -4.13 -11.01 -0.98
N ASP A 5 -4.06 -10.00 -0.11
CA ASP A 5 -3.05 -8.94 -0.19
C ASP A 5 -1.65 -9.47 0.16
N PHE A 6 -1.55 -10.35 1.17
CA PHE A 6 -0.30 -11.00 1.55
C PHE A 6 0.24 -11.91 0.46
N ALA A 7 -0.61 -12.74 -0.15
CA ALA A 7 -0.21 -13.61 -1.25
C ALA A 7 0.33 -12.80 -2.46
N CYS A 8 -0.24 -11.62 -2.70
CA CYS A 8 0.17 -10.72 -3.76
C CYS A 8 1.52 -10.05 -3.46
N ALA A 9 1.72 -9.57 -2.23
CA ALA A 9 3.01 -9.05 -1.76
C ALA A 9 4.09 -10.15 -1.84
N HIS A 10 3.76 -11.35 -1.35
CA HIS A 10 4.62 -12.54 -1.38
C HIS A 10 5.09 -12.85 -2.82
N ARG A 11 4.16 -12.88 -3.79
CA ARG A 11 4.50 -13.14 -5.20
C ARG A 11 5.41 -12.07 -5.81
N SER A 12 5.20 -10.79 -5.46
CA SER A 12 6.04 -9.69 -5.93
C SER A 12 7.45 -9.77 -5.35
N PHE A 13 7.58 -10.07 -4.06
CA PHE A 13 8.88 -10.28 -3.41
C PHE A 13 9.70 -11.37 -4.07
N ARG A 14 9.10 -12.54 -4.31
CA ARG A 14 9.78 -13.66 -4.99
C ARG A 14 10.23 -13.37 -6.41
N ARG A 15 9.66 -12.34 -7.05
CA ARG A 15 10.05 -11.88 -8.39
C ARG A 15 11.11 -10.78 -8.38
N GLY A 16 11.58 -10.37 -7.20
CA GLY A 16 12.55 -9.27 -7.07
C GLY A 16 11.93 -7.90 -7.24
N HIS A 17 10.59 -7.77 -7.14
CA HIS A 17 9.93 -6.47 -7.26
C HIS A 17 9.98 -5.72 -5.93
N LYS A 18 9.94 -4.38 -5.99
CA LYS A 18 9.73 -3.55 -4.81
C LYS A 18 8.29 -3.68 -4.33
N VAL A 19 8.10 -3.75 -3.02
CA VAL A 19 6.79 -3.76 -2.38
C VAL A 19 6.72 -2.64 -1.35
N VAL A 20 5.73 -1.78 -1.49
CA VAL A 20 5.38 -0.74 -0.52
C VAL A 20 4.12 -1.19 0.19
N LEU A 21 4.19 -1.36 1.51
CA LEU A 21 3.06 -1.73 2.36
C LEU A 21 2.64 -0.50 3.16
N LEU A 22 1.38 -0.10 2.97
CA LEU A 22 0.72 0.97 3.68
C LEU A 22 -0.20 0.34 4.75
N VAL A 23 0.24 0.41 6.01
CA VAL A 23 -0.35 -0.29 7.17
C VAL A 23 -0.85 0.69 8.23
N ASN A 24 -1.81 0.30 9.05
CA ASN A 24 -2.25 1.17 10.15
C ASN A 24 -1.17 1.27 11.24
N PRO A 25 -1.13 2.37 12.00
CA PRO A 25 -0.25 2.49 13.15
C PRO A 25 -0.56 1.40 14.18
N GLY A 26 0.46 0.66 14.60
CA GLY A 26 0.35 -0.47 15.54
C GLY A 26 0.29 -1.84 14.86
N ASP A 27 0.03 -1.89 13.55
CA ASP A 27 -0.05 -3.16 12.81
C ASP A 27 1.29 -3.57 12.16
N GLU A 28 2.30 -2.70 12.17
CA GLU A 28 3.59 -2.90 11.50
C GLU A 28 4.20 -4.28 11.79
N ASP A 29 4.36 -4.60 13.07
CA ASP A 29 4.98 -5.85 13.52
C ASP A 29 4.15 -7.07 13.15
N ALA A 30 2.82 -6.95 13.12
CA ALA A 30 1.93 -8.04 12.74
C ALA A 30 2.07 -8.38 11.24
N HIS A 31 2.18 -7.35 10.38
CA HIS A 31 2.43 -7.54 8.95
C HIS A 31 3.82 -8.15 8.70
N LEU A 32 4.86 -7.63 9.36
CA LEU A 32 6.22 -8.16 9.23
C LEU A 32 6.33 -9.60 9.74
N SER A 33 5.67 -9.92 10.86
CA SER A 33 5.67 -11.27 11.41
C SER A 33 4.98 -12.26 10.48
N ARG A 34 3.87 -11.86 9.84
CA ARG A 34 3.20 -12.70 8.83
C ARG A 34 4.10 -12.98 7.62
N LEU A 35 4.76 -11.96 7.07
CA LEU A 35 5.72 -12.15 5.97
C LEU A 35 6.86 -13.09 6.38
N ARG A 36 7.39 -12.95 7.61
CA ARG A 36 8.41 -13.86 8.14
C ARG A 36 7.91 -15.30 8.28
N CYS A 37 6.67 -15.51 8.71
CA CYS A 37 6.05 -16.84 8.77
C CYS A 37 5.91 -17.49 7.39
N GLU A 38 5.78 -16.72 6.32
CA GLU A 38 5.80 -17.22 4.94
C GLU A 38 7.22 -17.46 4.39
N GLY A 39 8.25 -17.23 5.21
CA GLY A 39 9.65 -17.50 4.87
C GLY A 39 10.39 -16.31 4.26
N PHE A 40 9.87 -15.08 4.39
CA PHE A 40 10.58 -13.89 3.93
C PHE A 40 11.54 -13.31 4.95
N ASP A 41 12.72 -12.96 4.45
CA ASP A 41 13.66 -12.11 5.18
C ASP A 41 13.26 -10.64 5.03
N THR A 42 12.39 -10.19 5.92
CA THR A 42 11.92 -8.81 5.94
C THR A 42 13.04 -7.82 6.26
N GLU A 43 14.01 -8.19 7.09
CA GLU A 43 15.13 -7.30 7.46
C GLU A 43 16.00 -6.99 6.24
N SER A 44 16.48 -8.03 5.55
CA SER A 44 17.30 -7.85 4.34
C SER A 44 16.53 -7.12 3.25
N ALA A 45 15.23 -7.37 3.11
CA ALA A 45 14.38 -6.67 2.15
C ALA A 45 14.19 -5.18 2.48
N GLN A 46 14.10 -4.82 3.76
CA GLN A 46 14.03 -3.41 4.17
C GLN A 46 15.37 -2.70 3.95
N VAL A 47 16.49 -3.34 4.29
CA VAL A 47 17.84 -2.78 4.08
C VAL A 47 18.12 -2.55 2.59
N SER A 48 17.70 -3.46 1.72
CA SER A 48 17.86 -3.32 0.26
C SER A 48 16.88 -2.33 -0.38
N GLY A 49 15.87 -1.85 0.38
CA GLY A 49 14.79 -1.01 -0.13
C GLY A 49 13.76 -1.77 -0.98
N GLN A 50 13.83 -3.11 -1.02
CA GLN A 50 12.84 -3.95 -1.70
C GLN A 50 11.50 -3.98 -0.93
N LEU A 51 11.54 -3.87 0.40
CA LEU A 51 10.37 -3.71 1.26
C LEU A 51 10.37 -2.31 1.88
N GLU A 52 9.30 -1.56 1.64
CA GLU A 52 9.07 -0.28 2.29
C GLU A 52 7.76 -0.34 3.09
N LEU A 53 7.84 -0.14 4.40
CA LEU A 53 6.68 -0.08 5.28
C LEU A 53 6.38 1.38 5.59
N ARG A 54 5.15 1.83 5.32
CA ARG A 54 4.67 3.17 5.64
C ARG A 54 3.36 3.12 6.38
N ARG A 55 3.12 4.11 7.22
CA ARG A 55 1.87 4.23 7.98
C ARG A 55 0.78 4.86 7.11
N ASN A 56 -0.40 4.28 7.14
CA ASN A 56 -1.58 4.80 6.47
C ASN A 56 -1.93 6.20 6.94
N ILE A 57 -1.74 6.56 8.22
CA ILE A 57 -2.06 7.93 8.68
C ILE A 57 -1.16 8.98 8.02
N ASP A 58 0.11 8.63 7.79
CA ASP A 58 1.09 9.52 7.20
C ASP A 58 0.91 9.61 5.68
N ALA A 59 0.25 8.61 5.08
CA ALA A 59 0.03 8.47 3.66
C ALA A 59 -1.40 8.75 3.19
N TYR A 60 -2.41 8.71 4.07
CA TYR A 60 -3.84 8.90 3.78
C TYR A 60 -4.48 10.12 4.45
N LEU A 61 -3.96 10.55 5.61
CA LEU A 61 -4.68 11.43 6.52
C LEU A 61 -3.83 12.60 6.98
N ARG A 62 -3.63 13.58 6.10
CA ARG A 62 -3.04 14.87 6.49
C ARG A 62 -4.02 15.64 7.37
N GLU A 63 -3.57 16.05 8.57
CA GLU A 63 -4.41 16.74 9.56
C GLU A 63 -5.71 15.99 9.90
N ARG A 64 -5.68 14.64 9.83
CA ARG A 64 -6.84 13.75 10.06
C ARG A 64 -7.97 13.90 9.05
N ARG A 65 -7.70 14.44 7.85
CA ARG A 65 -8.66 14.54 6.75
C ARG A 65 -8.14 13.82 5.52
N PHE A 66 -9.04 13.14 4.81
CA PHE A 66 -8.75 12.56 3.51
C PHE A 66 -8.74 13.65 2.44
N ASP A 67 -7.64 13.73 1.67
CA ASP A 67 -7.49 14.61 0.51
C ASP A 67 -7.04 13.82 -0.72
N GLN A 68 -8.00 13.49 -1.59
CA GLN A 68 -7.77 12.72 -2.80
C GLN A 68 -6.68 13.29 -3.74
N ASN A 69 -6.47 14.62 -3.79
CA ASN A 69 -5.50 15.22 -4.70
C ASN A 69 -4.08 14.95 -4.21
N TRP A 70 -3.87 15.18 -2.91
CA TRP A 70 -2.59 14.91 -2.28
C TRP A 70 -2.25 13.42 -2.30
N MET A 71 -3.25 12.55 -2.10
CA MET A 71 -3.09 11.10 -2.22
C MET A 71 -2.53 10.65 -3.56
N VAL A 72 -3.08 11.19 -4.65
CA VAL A 72 -2.61 10.86 -6.00
C VAL A 72 -1.15 11.26 -6.14
N THR A 73 -0.76 12.44 -5.66
CA THR A 73 0.63 12.90 -5.71
C THR A 73 1.59 12.04 -4.87
N GLU A 74 1.20 11.62 -3.66
CA GLU A 74 2.04 10.72 -2.85
C GLU A 74 2.24 9.38 -3.53
N PHE A 75 1.18 8.78 -4.08
CA PHE A 75 1.27 7.51 -4.78
C PHE A 75 2.05 7.62 -6.09
N GLU A 76 1.94 8.73 -6.82
CA GLU A 76 2.81 9.04 -7.95
C GLU A 76 4.28 9.13 -7.50
N GLY A 77 4.56 9.72 -6.35
CA GLY A 77 5.89 9.73 -5.74
C GLY A 77 6.41 8.33 -5.38
N LEU A 78 5.54 7.47 -4.83
CA LEU A 78 5.87 6.06 -4.53
C LEU A 78 6.12 5.24 -5.81
N ALA A 79 5.33 5.48 -6.86
CA ALA A 79 5.44 4.83 -8.17
C ALA A 79 6.68 5.30 -8.96
N GLY A 80 6.99 6.60 -8.91
CA GLY A 80 8.14 7.23 -9.57
C GLY A 80 9.45 7.11 -8.79
N GLY A 81 9.38 6.80 -7.48
CA GLY A 81 10.52 6.68 -6.58
C GLY A 81 11.41 5.43 -6.76
N ASN A 82 11.28 4.70 -7.86
CA ASN A 82 12.09 3.51 -8.17
C ASN A 82 13.58 3.81 -8.49
N ALA A 83 14.00 5.07 -8.37
CA ALA A 83 15.30 5.55 -8.86
C ALA A 83 16.55 5.31 -7.97
N PRO A 84 16.52 4.89 -6.69
CA PRO A 84 17.76 4.49 -6.00
C PRO A 84 18.03 2.98 -5.98
N GLY A 85 17.00 2.13 -6.15
CA GLY A 85 17.10 0.68 -5.91
C GLY A 85 17.18 -0.21 -7.16
N GLY A 86 16.93 0.35 -8.36
CA GLY A 86 17.02 -0.40 -9.62
C GLY A 86 15.91 -1.44 -9.85
N PHE A 87 14.81 -1.38 -9.10
CA PHE A 87 13.69 -2.31 -9.26
C PHE A 87 12.87 -1.95 -10.50
N LEU A 88 12.74 -2.90 -11.44
CA LEU A 88 11.95 -2.70 -12.66
C LEU A 88 10.46 -2.51 -12.35
N PHE A 89 9.92 -3.21 -11.34
CA PHE A 89 8.50 -3.19 -10.98
C PHE A 89 8.30 -2.86 -9.51
N SER A 90 7.26 -2.06 -9.23
CA SER A 90 6.83 -1.74 -7.87
C SER A 90 5.36 -2.09 -7.64
N ARG A 91 5.05 -2.59 -6.45
CA ARG A 91 3.67 -2.87 -6.03
C ARG A 91 3.37 -2.13 -4.74
N ILE A 92 2.27 -1.40 -4.74
CA ILE A 92 1.77 -0.72 -3.56
C ILE A 92 0.56 -1.51 -3.04
N VAL A 93 0.60 -1.94 -1.78
CA VAL A 93 -0.49 -2.63 -1.09
C VAL A 93 -0.95 -1.74 0.04
N CYS A 94 -2.23 -1.39 0.06
CA CYS A 94 -2.76 -0.41 1.01
C CYS A 94 -3.97 -0.95 1.76
N GLN A 95 -3.93 -0.86 3.09
CA GLN A 95 -5.08 -1.19 3.93
C GLN A 95 -5.99 0.03 4.12
N MET A 96 -7.29 -0.12 3.83
CA MET A 96 -8.26 1.00 3.83
C MET A 96 -9.08 1.12 5.13
N ASP A 97 -8.77 0.37 6.19
CA ASP A 97 -9.58 0.34 7.42
C ASP A 97 -9.76 1.72 8.07
N TRP A 98 -8.80 2.64 7.88
CA TRP A 98 -8.87 4.03 8.32
C TRP A 98 -10.11 4.78 7.81
N ALA A 99 -10.69 4.35 6.69
CA ALA A 99 -11.90 4.97 6.14
C ALA A 99 -13.13 4.70 7.02
N GLY A 100 -13.14 3.64 7.83
CA GLY A 100 -14.18 3.41 8.83
C GLY A 100 -14.17 4.46 9.96
N ASP A 101 -12.97 4.89 10.36
CA ASP A 101 -12.76 5.86 11.43
C ASP A 101 -12.99 7.30 10.97
N VAL A 102 -12.47 7.66 9.79
CA VAL A 102 -12.53 9.04 9.26
C VAL A 102 -13.82 9.30 8.47
N ARG A 103 -14.50 8.24 8.01
CA ARG A 103 -15.74 8.29 7.22
C ARG A 103 -15.67 9.33 6.10
N PRO A 104 -14.69 9.23 5.18
CA PRO A 104 -14.64 10.10 4.01
C PRO A 104 -15.92 9.93 3.18
N LYS A 105 -16.26 10.92 2.36
CA LYS A 105 -17.39 10.76 1.44
C LYS A 105 -17.07 9.62 0.46
N VAL A 106 -18.02 8.73 0.26
CA VAL A 106 -17.87 7.60 -0.68
C VAL A 106 -17.51 8.09 -2.09
N THR A 107 -18.03 9.25 -2.50
CA THR A 107 -17.69 9.89 -3.77
C THR A 107 -16.22 10.25 -3.89
N ASP A 108 -15.58 10.66 -2.79
CA ASP A 108 -14.18 11.07 -2.78
C ASP A 108 -13.27 9.83 -2.85
N LEU A 109 -13.67 8.72 -2.22
CA LEU A 109 -12.97 7.42 -2.36
C LEU A 109 -13.07 6.88 -3.80
N ILE A 110 -14.26 6.91 -4.41
CA ILE A 110 -14.45 6.47 -5.79
C ILE A 110 -13.64 7.34 -6.76
N ALA A 111 -13.67 8.67 -6.57
CA ALA A 111 -12.90 9.59 -7.40
C ALA A 111 -11.39 9.39 -7.23
N PHE A 112 -10.93 9.10 -6.01
CA PHE A 112 -9.54 8.72 -5.76
C PHE A 112 -9.17 7.43 -6.51
N ASP A 113 -9.93 6.33 -6.33
CA ASP A 113 -9.67 5.04 -6.96
C ASP A 113 -9.59 5.16 -8.49
N ALA A 114 -10.53 5.89 -9.10
CA ALA A 114 -10.54 6.11 -10.55
C ALA A 114 -9.30 6.88 -11.03
N ARG A 115 -8.90 7.93 -10.30
CA ARG A 115 -7.75 8.77 -10.66
C ARG A 115 -6.44 8.04 -10.47
N ILE A 116 -6.30 7.26 -9.41
CA ILE A 116 -5.03 6.59 -9.14
C ILE A 116 -4.79 5.43 -10.11
N ILE A 117 -5.83 4.72 -10.52
CA ILE A 117 -5.73 3.70 -11.57
C ILE A 117 -5.28 4.34 -12.89
N ASP A 118 -5.95 5.41 -13.33
CA ASP A 118 -5.60 6.14 -14.56
C ASP A 118 -4.16 6.70 -14.54
N ARG A 119 -3.68 7.13 -13.37
CA ARG A 119 -2.30 7.61 -13.21
C ARG A 119 -1.27 6.50 -13.18
N LEU A 120 -1.56 5.39 -12.54
CA LEU A 120 -0.61 4.28 -12.44
C LEU A 120 -0.53 3.47 -13.72
N ASP A 121 -1.57 3.46 -14.56
CA ASP A 121 -1.51 2.93 -15.92
C ASP A 121 -0.45 3.63 -16.79
N GLN A 122 -0.07 4.87 -16.45
CA GLN A 122 1.02 5.59 -17.14
C GLN A 122 2.42 5.10 -16.72
N TYR A 123 2.50 4.32 -15.63
CA TYR A 123 3.71 3.67 -15.17
C TYR A 123 3.63 2.18 -15.56
N ASP A 124 4.22 1.82 -16.71
CA ASP A 124 4.22 0.45 -17.31
C ASP A 124 4.63 -0.68 -16.34
N HIS A 125 5.19 -0.36 -15.19
CA HIS A 125 5.73 -1.30 -14.23
C HIS A 125 5.22 -1.13 -12.79
N THR A 126 4.19 -0.31 -12.57
CA THR A 126 3.62 -0.11 -11.23
C THR A 126 2.19 -0.61 -11.17
N GLY A 127 1.92 -1.53 -10.23
CA GLY A 127 0.57 -1.99 -9.95
C GLY A 127 0.10 -1.55 -8.56
N LEU A 128 -1.05 -0.89 -8.48
CA LEU A 128 -1.73 -0.62 -7.21
C LEU A 128 -2.71 -1.74 -6.87
N LEU A 129 -2.61 -2.24 -5.64
CA LEU A 129 -3.59 -3.11 -5.05
C LEU A 129 -4.19 -2.42 -3.82
N ASN A 130 -5.43 -1.95 -3.95
CA ASN A 130 -6.18 -1.43 -2.82
C ASN A 130 -6.83 -2.60 -2.09
N ALA A 131 -6.44 -2.83 -0.84
CA ALA A 131 -7.18 -3.71 0.04
C ALA A 131 -8.54 -3.04 0.31
N ARG A 132 -9.61 -3.78 0.06
CA ARG A 132 -10.98 -3.27 0.21
C ARG A 132 -11.28 -3.08 1.71
N ILE A 133 -11.99 -2.01 2.06
CA ILE A 133 -12.62 -1.86 3.38
C ILE A 133 -13.54 -3.06 3.57
N GLU A 134 -13.20 -3.95 4.49
CA GLU A 134 -14.19 -4.92 4.94
C GLU A 134 -15.13 -4.22 5.91
N PRO A 135 -16.45 -4.26 5.69
CA PRO A 135 -17.35 -3.94 6.77
C PRO A 135 -17.03 -4.95 7.87
N GLU A 136 -16.54 -4.47 9.02
CA GLU A 136 -16.54 -5.29 10.22
C GLU A 136 -17.95 -5.86 10.34
N VAL A 137 -18.10 -7.16 10.13
CA VAL A 137 -19.30 -7.86 10.58
C VAL A 137 -19.19 -7.83 12.10
N ARG A 138 -19.63 -6.72 12.69
CA ARG A 138 -19.94 -6.66 14.11
C ARG A 138 -20.98 -7.75 14.36
N ARG A 139 -20.52 -8.83 14.98
CA ARG A 139 -21.41 -9.73 15.71
C ARG A 139 -21.99 -9.02 16.92
#